data_AF-A0A972ZW72-F1
#
_entry.id   AF-A0A972ZW72-F1
#
_cell.length_a   1.000
_cell.length_b   1.000
_cell.length_c   1.000
_cell.angle_alpha   90.00
_cell.angle_beta   90.00
_cell.angle_gamma   90.00
#
_symmetry.space_group_name_H-M   'P 1'
#
loop_
_entity.id
_entity.type
_entity.pdbx_description
1 polymer ?
#
loop_
_entity_poly.entity_id
_entity_poly.type
_entity_poly.pdbx_seq_one_letter_code
_entity_poly.pdbx_strand_id
1 'polypeptide(L)'
;GRVLIDGEFVGELRDFSFQPDPDAEDSEQKALRSAARNVLAGEIDVRADKFARTEDREFSMDSGEGETGPTIVWHQQPLARIVRGRDALAPEIRLLPNDLLTERARTAVEARLNRWFADYLKRQLAPLLRLRDNAEADPDLDGGARGLAYQLVEQSGAVPRRTVAGQLKVLSHGGRKALRGYGVCFGERNIYLPALFKAAPARLRFDLWKLYRQVFCALPAPDPSLMSVPADKTAPHGFYPAAGLTVCGQRAVRIDILDRLARALRAKSRKGPFPMDPALMSLVGCSSDAFGEILVSLGYQATEKEGETRIAPAPRKPSTPRKKDQKIEKRGARPGTAAAFKAEKQIPKVKQKPQQKRKEPPIIDQDSPFAVLGALKKKMQRRGDPRRRRAKSA
;
A
#
# COMPACT_ATOMS: atom_id res chain seq x y z
N GLY A 1 10.41 -34.14 -20.83
CA GLY A 1 10.04 -35.53 -21.17
C GLY A 1 9.72 -35.61 -22.64
N ARG A 2 10.17 -36.65 -23.35
CA ARG A 2 9.95 -36.79 -24.80
C ARG A 2 8.48 -37.03 -25.11
N VAL A 3 7.98 -36.42 -26.17
CA VAL A 3 6.61 -36.57 -26.67
C VAL A 3 6.66 -37.32 -27.99
N LEU A 4 5.84 -38.37 -28.09
CA LEU A 4 5.72 -39.21 -29.28
C LEU A 4 4.27 -39.14 -29.77
N ILE A 5 4.07 -39.03 -31.08
CA ILE A 5 2.76 -39.17 -31.74
C ILE A 5 2.91 -40.27 -32.78
N ASP A 6 2.08 -41.31 -32.71
CA ASP A 6 2.16 -42.49 -33.59
C ASP A 6 3.55 -43.17 -33.65
N GLY A 7 4.33 -43.04 -32.56
CA GLY A 7 5.69 -43.59 -32.46
C GLY A 7 6.80 -42.66 -32.94
N GLU A 8 6.46 -41.54 -33.59
CA GLU A 8 7.40 -40.54 -34.06
C GLU A 8 7.66 -39.47 -33.00
N PHE A 9 8.93 -39.05 -32.88
CA PHE A 9 9.32 -37.99 -31.96
C PHE A 9 8.91 -36.63 -32.50
N VAL A 10 8.15 -35.88 -31.69
CA VAL A 10 7.60 -34.58 -32.09
C VAL A 10 8.12 -33.41 -31.23
N GLY A 11 8.83 -33.72 -30.14
CA GLY A 11 9.41 -32.71 -29.26
C GLY A 11 9.46 -33.10 -27.78
N GLU A 12 9.68 -32.12 -26.92
CA GLU A 12 9.80 -32.27 -25.47
C GLU A 12 8.76 -31.45 -24.71
N LEU A 13 8.11 -32.08 -23.72
CA LEU A 13 7.31 -31.37 -22.73
C LEU A 13 8.16 -31.08 -21.48
N ARG A 14 8.45 -29.81 -21.25
CA ARG A 14 9.09 -29.28 -20.04
C ARG A 14 8.05 -28.55 -19.21
N ASP A 15 7.76 -29.05 -18.00
CA ASP A 15 6.70 -28.51 -17.16
C ASP A 15 5.36 -28.43 -17.90
N PHE A 16 4.83 -27.22 -18.12
CA PHE A 16 3.64 -26.92 -18.91
C PHE A 16 3.96 -26.32 -20.29
N SER A 17 5.20 -26.43 -20.77
CA SER A 17 5.67 -25.88 -22.05
C SER A 17 6.13 -27.00 -22.97
N PHE A 18 5.51 -27.07 -24.15
CA PHE A 18 5.93 -27.97 -25.21
C PHE A 18 6.92 -27.28 -26.14
N GLN A 19 8.08 -27.90 -26.32
CA GLN A 19 9.11 -27.50 -27.26
C GLN A 19 9.06 -28.49 -28.43
N PRO A 20 8.64 -28.07 -29.64
CA PRO A 20 8.67 -28.93 -30.82
C PRO A 20 10.09 -29.42 -31.11
N ASP A 21 10.20 -30.46 -31.91
CA ASP A 21 11.48 -30.91 -32.45
C ASP A 21 12.22 -29.73 -33.12
N PRO A 22 13.47 -29.41 -32.72
CA PRO A 22 14.25 -28.34 -33.32
C PRO A 22 14.55 -28.56 -34.81
N ASP A 23 14.50 -29.81 -35.29
CA ASP A 23 14.80 -30.15 -36.69
C ASP A 23 13.57 -29.98 -37.62
N ALA A 24 12.38 -29.68 -37.08
CA ALA A 24 11.15 -29.47 -37.85
C ALA A 24 11.03 -28.05 -38.43
N GLU A 25 10.47 -27.93 -39.65
CA GLU A 25 10.23 -26.62 -40.29
C GLU A 25 9.21 -25.77 -39.51
N ASP A 26 9.27 -24.43 -39.61
CA ASP A 26 8.38 -23.52 -38.88
C ASP A 26 6.88 -23.78 -39.12
N SER A 27 6.52 -24.18 -40.34
CA SER A 27 5.15 -24.55 -40.72
C SER A 27 4.68 -25.82 -40.01
N GLU A 28 5.58 -26.80 -39.86
CA GLU A 28 5.36 -28.08 -39.18
C GLU A 28 5.30 -27.89 -37.66
N GLN A 29 6.14 -27.04 -37.08
CA GLN A 29 6.17 -26.77 -35.63
C GLN A 29 4.80 -26.31 -35.10
N LYS A 30 4.06 -25.51 -35.87
CA LYS A 30 2.70 -25.08 -35.49
C LYS A 30 1.71 -26.23 -35.52
N ALA A 31 1.79 -27.11 -36.52
CA ALA A 31 0.98 -28.31 -36.61
C ALA A 31 1.30 -29.28 -35.46
N LEU A 32 2.58 -29.50 -35.16
CA LEU A 32 3.07 -30.32 -34.05
C LEU A 32 2.54 -29.82 -32.69
N ARG A 33 2.56 -28.51 -32.44
CA ARG A 33 1.96 -27.91 -31.22
C ARG A 33 0.47 -28.20 -31.11
N SER A 34 -0.26 -28.14 -32.23
CA SER A 34 -1.70 -28.42 -32.26
C SER A 34 -1.99 -29.89 -32.01
N ALA A 35 -1.23 -30.80 -32.64
CA ALA A 35 -1.37 -32.25 -32.46
C ALA A 35 -1.02 -32.67 -31.02
N ALA A 36 0.08 -32.12 -30.48
CA ALA A 36 0.54 -32.40 -29.13
C ALA A 36 -0.50 -32.02 -28.06
N ARG A 37 -1.30 -30.96 -28.24
CA ARG A 37 -2.34 -30.56 -27.26
C ARG A 37 -3.29 -31.70 -26.90
N ASN A 38 -3.80 -32.41 -27.90
CA ASN A 38 -4.80 -33.45 -27.70
C ASN A 38 -4.20 -34.67 -27.00
N VAL A 39 -2.96 -35.01 -27.34
CA VAL A 39 -2.25 -36.17 -26.78
C VAL A 39 -1.75 -35.89 -25.36
N LEU A 40 -1.37 -34.65 -25.08
CA LEU A 40 -0.74 -34.27 -23.81
C LEU A 40 -1.73 -33.95 -22.69
N ALA A 41 -3.04 -33.83 -22.96
CA ALA A 41 -4.02 -33.39 -21.95
C ALA A 41 -3.97 -34.21 -20.65
N GLY A 42 -3.92 -35.54 -20.75
CA GLY A 42 -3.83 -36.42 -19.58
C GLY A 42 -2.51 -36.27 -18.80
N GLU A 43 -1.39 -36.13 -19.50
CA GLU A 43 -0.09 -35.89 -18.87
C GLU A 43 -0.02 -34.50 -18.21
N ILE A 44 -0.65 -33.49 -18.80
CA ILE A 44 -0.75 -32.14 -18.22
C ILE A 44 -1.54 -32.18 -16.91
N ASP A 45 -2.64 -32.93 -16.84
CA ASP A 45 -3.40 -33.10 -15.60
C ASP A 45 -2.56 -33.76 -14.49
N VAL A 46 -1.81 -34.82 -14.83
CA VAL A 46 -0.90 -35.49 -13.89
C VAL A 46 0.19 -34.52 -13.40
N ARG A 47 0.74 -33.69 -14.29
CA ARG A 47 1.73 -32.67 -13.92
C ARG A 47 1.13 -31.57 -13.06
N ALA A 48 -0.10 -31.15 -13.33
CA ALA A 48 -0.80 -30.17 -12.51
C ALA A 48 -1.06 -30.70 -11.09
N ASP A 49 -1.40 -31.99 -10.96
CA ASP A 49 -1.57 -32.63 -9.65
C ASP A 49 -0.25 -32.75 -8.86
N LYS A 50 0.88 -32.91 -9.56
CA LYS A 50 2.23 -32.82 -8.96
C LYS A 50 2.56 -31.38 -8.56
N PHE A 51 2.35 -30.43 -9.47
CA PHE A 51 2.55 -29.00 -9.24
C PHE A 51 1.77 -28.49 -8.02
N ALA A 52 0.53 -28.97 -7.83
CA ALA A 52 -0.31 -28.61 -6.69
C ALA A 52 0.29 -29.00 -5.31
N ARG A 53 1.31 -29.88 -5.30
CA ARG A 53 2.03 -30.36 -4.12
C ARG A 53 3.46 -29.84 -4.04
N THR A 54 3.93 -29.13 -5.06
CA THR A 54 5.26 -28.52 -5.10
C THR A 54 5.51 -27.63 -3.88
N GLU A 55 6.73 -27.64 -3.36
CA GLU A 55 7.12 -26.87 -2.18
C GLU A 55 7.21 -25.36 -2.47
N ASP A 56 7.00 -24.53 -1.44
CA ASP A 56 7.00 -23.07 -1.58
C ASP A 56 8.33 -22.48 -2.11
N ARG A 57 9.45 -23.17 -1.88
CA ARG A 57 10.80 -22.71 -2.26
C ARG A 57 11.07 -22.77 -3.76
N GLU A 58 10.27 -23.53 -4.51
CA GLU A 58 10.42 -23.63 -5.97
C GLU A 58 9.81 -22.44 -6.71
N PHE A 59 9.01 -21.64 -6.00
CA PHE A 59 8.39 -20.45 -6.54
C PHE A 59 9.17 -19.21 -6.11
N SER A 60 9.31 -18.27 -7.04
CA SER A 60 9.84 -16.95 -6.77
C SER A 60 8.97 -15.88 -7.41
N MET A 61 9.08 -14.66 -6.90
CA MET A 61 8.49 -13.49 -7.55
C MET A 61 9.59 -12.78 -8.32
N ASP A 62 9.38 -12.53 -9.59
CA ASP A 62 10.14 -11.55 -10.35
C ASP A 62 9.38 -10.22 -10.29
N SER A 63 10.09 -9.13 -10.02
CA SER A 63 9.51 -7.79 -9.98
C SER A 63 9.04 -7.31 -11.35
N GLY A 64 9.59 -7.89 -12.42
CA GLY A 64 9.37 -7.44 -13.79
C GLY A 64 9.90 -6.04 -14.06
N GLU A 65 9.96 -5.69 -15.34
CA GLU A 65 10.32 -4.35 -15.81
C GLU A 65 9.18 -3.73 -16.64
N GLY A 66 9.10 -2.40 -16.60
CA GLY A 66 8.08 -1.64 -17.33
C GLY A 66 6.64 -1.98 -16.94
N GLU A 67 5.76 -1.97 -17.93
CA GLU A 67 4.30 -2.11 -17.77
C GLU A 67 3.85 -3.55 -17.51
N THR A 68 4.75 -4.53 -17.65
CA THR A 68 4.42 -5.95 -17.47
C THR A 68 4.13 -6.30 -16.01
N GLY A 69 4.70 -5.54 -15.06
CA GLY A 69 4.51 -5.76 -13.63
C GLY A 69 5.12 -7.07 -13.12
N PRO A 70 4.98 -7.35 -11.82
CA PRO A 70 5.61 -8.50 -11.20
C PRO A 70 4.95 -9.82 -11.62
N THR A 71 5.75 -10.88 -11.74
CA THR A 71 5.33 -12.22 -12.13
C THR A 71 5.72 -13.27 -11.09
N ILE A 72 4.99 -14.38 -11.07
CA ILE A 72 5.32 -15.57 -10.30
C ILE A 72 6.00 -16.55 -11.24
N VAL A 73 7.19 -17.00 -10.83
CA VAL A 73 8.10 -17.82 -11.60
C VAL A 73 8.24 -19.18 -10.92
N TRP A 74 8.23 -20.24 -11.73
CA TRP A 74 8.53 -21.62 -11.34
C TRP A 74 9.54 -22.19 -12.34
N HIS A 75 10.65 -22.76 -11.87
CA HIS A 75 11.75 -23.24 -12.73
C HIS A 75 12.18 -22.25 -13.83
N GLN A 76 12.32 -20.97 -13.46
CA GLN A 76 12.66 -19.86 -14.38
C GLN A 76 11.61 -19.54 -15.46
N GLN A 77 10.44 -20.19 -15.41
CA GLN A 77 9.32 -19.89 -16.31
C GLN A 77 8.26 -19.06 -15.59
N PRO A 78 7.86 -17.91 -16.15
CA PRO A 78 6.75 -17.14 -15.59
C PRO A 78 5.44 -17.91 -15.82
N LEU A 79 4.64 -18.06 -14.77
CA LEU A 79 3.35 -18.77 -14.82
C LEU A 79 2.16 -17.85 -14.59
N ALA A 80 2.34 -16.82 -13.78
CA ALA A 80 1.27 -15.88 -13.45
C ALA A 80 1.81 -14.45 -13.38
N ARG A 81 0.97 -13.50 -13.75
CA ARG A 81 1.20 -12.08 -13.48
C ARG A 81 0.47 -11.68 -12.21
N ILE A 82 1.12 -10.89 -11.37
CA ILE A 82 0.48 -10.25 -10.23
C ILE A 82 -0.18 -8.97 -10.76
N VAL A 83 -1.48 -8.86 -10.52
CA VAL A 83 -2.32 -7.76 -11.00
C VAL A 83 -2.85 -6.95 -9.82
N ARG A 84 -3.24 -5.71 -10.10
CA ARG A 84 -3.88 -4.84 -9.11
C ARG A 84 -5.18 -5.49 -8.64
N GLY A 85 -5.28 -5.71 -7.32
CA GLY A 85 -6.54 -6.09 -6.68
C GLY A 85 -7.21 -4.91 -5.98
N ARG A 86 -8.08 -5.21 -5.01
CA ARG A 86 -8.93 -4.21 -4.33
C ARG A 86 -8.16 -3.10 -3.61
N ASP A 87 -6.99 -3.42 -3.06
CA ASP A 87 -6.12 -2.51 -2.31
C ASP A 87 -4.64 -2.90 -2.50
N ALA A 88 -3.70 -2.04 -2.09
CA ALA A 88 -2.27 -2.24 -2.30
C ALA A 88 -1.69 -3.48 -1.58
N LEU A 89 -2.36 -3.97 -0.53
CA LEU A 89 -1.97 -5.14 0.26
C LEU A 89 -2.84 -6.38 -0.04
N ALA A 90 -3.69 -6.28 -1.05
CA ALA A 90 -4.52 -7.37 -1.58
C ALA A 90 -4.41 -7.42 -3.11
N PRO A 91 -3.19 -7.63 -3.67
CA PRO A 91 -3.02 -7.92 -5.09
C PRO A 91 -3.64 -9.28 -5.45
N GLU A 92 -3.96 -9.45 -6.72
CA GLU A 92 -4.49 -10.69 -7.28
C GLU A 92 -3.46 -11.31 -8.24
N ILE A 93 -3.64 -12.57 -8.60
CA ILE A 93 -2.83 -13.22 -9.63
C ILE A 93 -3.70 -13.53 -10.85
N ARG A 94 -3.11 -13.50 -12.04
CA ARG A 94 -3.71 -14.04 -13.26
C ARG A 94 -2.71 -14.97 -13.92
N LEU A 95 -3.12 -16.20 -14.20
CA LEU A 95 -2.31 -17.11 -14.99
C LEU A 95 -2.01 -16.51 -16.36
N LEU A 96 -0.77 -16.69 -16.81
CA LEU A 96 -0.38 -16.36 -18.18
C LEU A 96 -1.08 -17.33 -19.15
N PRO A 97 -1.38 -16.89 -20.38
CA PRO A 97 -1.95 -17.77 -21.40
C PRO A 97 -1.06 -18.99 -21.61
N ASN A 98 -1.65 -20.17 -21.47
CA ASN A 98 -1.00 -21.43 -21.78
C ASN A 98 -2.06 -22.39 -22.29
N ASP A 99 -1.97 -22.69 -23.58
CA ASP A 99 -2.99 -23.46 -24.26
C ASP A 99 -2.85 -24.98 -24.07
N LEU A 100 -1.79 -25.45 -23.39
CA LEU A 100 -1.65 -26.85 -23.02
C LEU A 100 -2.41 -27.16 -21.72
N LEU A 101 -2.69 -26.15 -20.90
CA LEU A 101 -3.43 -26.33 -19.66
C LEU A 101 -4.90 -26.63 -19.94
N THR A 102 -5.35 -27.80 -19.49
CA THR A 102 -6.78 -28.11 -19.38
C THR A 102 -7.45 -27.21 -18.32
N GLU A 103 -8.77 -27.11 -18.32
CA GLU A 103 -9.51 -26.35 -17.28
C GLU A 103 -9.24 -26.89 -15.86
N ARG A 104 -9.13 -28.22 -15.72
CA ARG A 104 -8.78 -28.87 -14.46
C ARG A 104 -7.36 -28.48 -14.02
N ALA A 105 -6.39 -28.62 -14.91
CA ALA A 105 -5.00 -28.27 -14.65
C ALA A 105 -4.86 -26.79 -14.29
N ARG A 106 -5.54 -25.91 -15.03
CA ARG A 106 -5.58 -24.47 -14.79
C ARG A 106 -6.07 -24.15 -13.38
N THR A 107 -7.19 -24.74 -12.98
CA THR A 107 -7.76 -24.56 -11.63
C THR A 107 -6.78 -25.00 -10.53
N ALA A 108 -6.13 -26.15 -10.72
CA ALA A 108 -5.15 -26.67 -9.76
C ALA A 108 -3.90 -25.77 -9.64
N VAL A 109 -3.35 -25.31 -10.77
CA VAL A 109 -2.21 -24.39 -10.83
C VAL A 109 -2.56 -23.06 -10.17
N GLU A 110 -3.72 -22.49 -10.50
CA GLU A 110 -4.19 -21.22 -9.93
C GLU A 110 -4.38 -21.31 -8.42
N ALA A 111 -5.01 -22.38 -7.92
CA ALA A 111 -5.18 -22.60 -6.49
C ALA A 111 -3.83 -22.70 -5.76
N ARG A 112 -2.86 -23.41 -6.34
CA ARG A 112 -1.51 -23.56 -5.76
C ARG A 112 -0.76 -22.24 -5.69
N LEU A 113 -0.79 -21.47 -6.76
CA LEU A 113 -0.13 -20.16 -6.84
C LEU A 113 -0.78 -19.14 -5.92
N ASN A 114 -2.12 -19.11 -5.82
CA ASN A 114 -2.83 -18.25 -4.89
C ASN A 114 -2.42 -18.53 -3.43
N ARG A 115 -2.37 -19.81 -3.03
CA ARG A 115 -1.91 -20.21 -1.70
C ARG A 115 -0.47 -19.76 -1.43
N TRP A 116 0.44 -20.07 -2.35
CA TRP A 116 1.85 -19.65 -2.24
C TRP A 116 1.97 -18.14 -2.09
N PHE A 117 1.29 -17.38 -2.95
CA PHE A 117 1.43 -15.92 -2.97
C PHE A 117 0.85 -15.29 -1.71
N ALA A 118 -0.30 -15.77 -1.24
CA ALA A 118 -0.86 -15.34 0.04
C ALA A 118 0.11 -15.58 1.21
N ASP A 119 0.77 -16.75 1.25
CA ASP A 119 1.74 -17.07 2.28
C ASP A 119 3.05 -16.27 2.12
N TYR A 120 3.48 -16.01 0.88
CA TYR A 120 4.60 -15.12 0.59
C TYR A 120 4.34 -13.69 1.09
N LEU A 121 3.17 -13.10 0.79
CA LEU A 121 2.77 -11.79 1.31
C LEU A 121 2.74 -11.79 2.84
N LYS A 122 2.14 -12.81 3.47
CA LYS A 122 2.11 -12.96 4.93
C LYS A 122 3.50 -13.02 5.55
N ARG A 123 4.43 -13.76 4.94
CA ARG A 123 5.82 -13.86 5.43
C ARG A 123 6.56 -12.54 5.30
N GLN A 124 6.51 -11.90 4.14
CA GLN A 124 7.29 -10.70 3.86
C GLN A 124 6.73 -9.45 4.53
N LEU A 125 5.41 -9.33 4.63
CA LEU A 125 4.71 -8.14 5.16
C LEU A 125 4.05 -8.39 6.52
N ALA A 126 4.45 -9.45 7.23
CA ALA A 126 3.85 -9.91 8.49
C ALA A 126 3.44 -8.78 9.46
N PRO A 127 4.32 -7.86 9.87
CA PRO A 127 3.93 -6.83 10.84
C PRO A 127 2.92 -5.83 10.28
N LEU A 128 2.96 -5.55 8.98
CA LEU A 128 2.01 -4.64 8.32
C LEU A 128 0.61 -5.27 8.25
N LEU A 129 0.55 -6.55 7.86
CA LEU A 129 -0.70 -7.29 7.74
C LEU A 129 -1.31 -7.54 9.12
N ARG A 130 -0.51 -7.87 10.13
CA ARG A 130 -1.00 -7.97 11.52
C ARG A 130 -1.60 -6.66 12.01
N LEU A 131 -0.98 -5.52 11.71
CA LEU A 131 -1.57 -4.22 12.05
C LEU A 131 -2.89 -3.99 11.31
N ARG A 132 -2.94 -4.26 10.00
CA ARG A 132 -4.17 -4.12 9.19
C ARG A 132 -5.31 -4.98 9.73
N ASP A 133 -5.02 -6.24 10.05
CA ASP A 133 -6.04 -7.25 10.34
C ASP A 133 -6.52 -7.20 11.80
N ASN A 134 -5.66 -6.77 12.74
CA ASN A 134 -5.96 -6.86 14.17
C ASN A 134 -6.15 -5.51 14.86
N ALA A 135 -5.70 -4.39 14.29
CA ALA A 135 -5.66 -3.14 15.04
C ALA A 135 -7.04 -2.65 15.51
N GLU A 136 -8.10 -2.94 14.75
CA GLU A 136 -9.46 -2.52 15.10
C GLU A 136 -10.01 -3.27 16.32
N ALA A 137 -9.72 -4.57 16.41
CA ALA A 137 -10.23 -5.48 17.43
C ALA A 137 -9.36 -5.54 18.69
N ASP A 138 -8.13 -5.02 18.63
CA ASP A 138 -7.19 -5.04 19.74
C ASP A 138 -7.60 -4.04 20.84
N PRO A 139 -7.94 -4.52 22.06
CA PRO A 139 -8.38 -3.65 23.15
C PRO A 139 -7.25 -2.78 23.72
N ASP A 140 -5.98 -3.14 23.52
CA ASP A 140 -4.83 -2.36 23.98
C ASP A 140 -4.52 -1.18 23.04
N LEU A 141 -5.11 -1.16 21.84
CA LEU A 141 -5.03 -0.03 20.92
C LEU A 141 -6.21 0.93 21.12
N ASP A 142 -5.96 2.00 21.88
CA ASP A 142 -6.88 3.13 21.99
C ASP A 142 -7.15 3.79 20.61
N GLY A 143 -8.14 4.70 20.54
CA GLY A 143 -8.51 5.35 19.28
C GLY A 143 -7.36 6.10 18.61
N GLY A 144 -6.45 6.69 19.38
CA GLY A 144 -5.26 7.37 18.87
C GLY A 144 -4.25 6.39 18.29
N ALA A 145 -4.04 5.25 18.94
CA ALA A 145 -3.16 4.19 18.47
C ALA A 145 -3.71 3.49 17.23
N ARG A 146 -5.03 3.22 17.19
CA ARG A 146 -5.72 2.71 16.00
C ARG A 146 -5.57 3.64 14.81
N GLY A 147 -5.80 4.94 14.99
CA GLY A 147 -5.59 5.93 13.93
C GLY A 147 -4.15 5.91 13.39
N LEU A 148 -3.14 5.70 14.24
CA LEU A 148 -1.74 5.64 13.83
C LEU A 148 -1.44 4.32 13.09
N ALA A 149 -2.04 3.21 13.52
CA ALA A 149 -1.97 1.93 12.83
C ALA A 149 -2.55 2.02 11.41
N TYR A 150 -3.73 2.63 11.24
CA TYR A 150 -4.32 2.85 9.92
C TYR A 150 -3.39 3.67 9.01
N GLN A 151 -2.85 4.78 9.50
CA GLN A 151 -1.92 5.61 8.73
C GLN A 151 -0.62 4.86 8.36
N LEU A 152 -0.11 4.02 9.26
CA LEU A 152 1.03 3.16 8.96
C LEU A 152 0.67 2.16 7.85
N VAL A 153 -0.50 1.52 7.90
CA VAL A 153 -0.96 0.58 6.86
C VAL A 153 -1.11 1.29 5.51
N GLU A 154 -1.76 2.45 5.47
CA GLU A 154 -1.97 3.24 4.23
C GLU A 154 -0.66 3.71 3.60
N GLN A 155 0.35 4.02 4.41
CA GLN A 155 1.67 4.49 3.97
C GLN A 155 2.69 3.34 3.89
N SER A 156 2.19 2.10 3.71
CA SER A 156 2.97 0.87 3.54
C SER A 156 3.96 0.58 4.68
N GLY A 157 3.78 1.17 5.86
CA GLY A 157 4.51 0.87 7.09
C GLY A 157 5.49 1.93 7.57
N ALA A 158 5.44 3.16 7.02
CA ALA A 158 6.17 4.28 7.59
C ALA A 158 5.48 5.63 7.37
N VAL A 159 5.53 6.47 8.41
CA VAL A 159 5.04 7.84 8.38
C VAL A 159 6.10 8.81 8.92
N PRO A 160 6.32 9.97 8.27
CA PRO A 160 7.20 10.99 8.83
C PRO A 160 6.66 11.46 10.19
N ARG A 161 7.50 11.43 11.23
CA ARG A 161 7.09 11.78 12.60
C ARG A 161 6.44 13.16 12.68
N ARG A 162 6.89 14.10 11.84
CA ARG A 162 6.36 15.46 11.76
C ARG A 162 4.88 15.53 11.36
N THR A 163 4.40 14.62 10.51
CA THR A 163 3.00 14.63 10.03
C THR A 163 2.03 14.15 11.10
N VAL A 164 2.52 13.32 12.03
CA VAL A 164 1.73 12.74 13.14
C VAL A 164 2.09 13.34 14.49
N ALA A 165 2.83 14.46 14.52
CA ALA A 165 3.36 15.02 15.77
C ALA A 165 2.28 15.38 16.80
N GLY A 166 1.12 15.89 16.35
CA GLY A 166 -0.02 16.18 17.22
C GLY A 166 -0.60 14.92 17.86
N GLN A 167 -0.82 13.88 17.06
CA GLN A 167 -1.31 12.57 17.51
C GLN A 167 -0.34 11.90 18.50
N LEU A 168 0.96 11.98 18.23
CA LEU A 168 1.99 11.42 19.11
C LEU A 168 2.03 12.07 20.50
N LYS A 169 1.66 13.35 20.62
CA LYS A 169 1.59 14.05 21.91
C LYS A 169 0.48 13.50 22.80
N VAL A 170 -0.68 13.23 22.22
CA VAL A 170 -1.87 12.75 22.95
C VAL A 170 -1.96 11.23 23.03
N LEU A 171 -1.09 10.50 22.34
CA LEU A 171 -1.05 9.03 22.36
C LEU A 171 -0.78 8.53 23.79
N SER A 172 -1.56 7.55 24.26
CA SER A 172 -1.41 7.02 25.60
C SER A 172 -0.14 6.17 25.76
N HIS A 173 0.26 5.89 27.00
CA HIS A 173 1.36 4.95 27.26
C HIS A 173 1.00 3.53 26.81
N GLY A 174 -0.24 3.08 27.10
CA GLY A 174 -0.77 1.78 26.68
C GLY A 174 -0.76 1.61 25.17
N GLY A 175 -1.33 2.56 24.42
CA GLY A 175 -1.34 2.53 22.96
C GLY A 175 0.07 2.53 22.34
N ARG A 176 1.03 3.28 22.93
CA ARG A 176 2.44 3.18 22.50
C ARG A 176 3.05 1.80 22.76
N LYS A 177 2.74 1.18 23.90
CA LYS A 177 3.22 -0.17 24.24
C LYS A 177 2.63 -1.21 23.29
N ALA A 178 1.33 -1.15 23.03
CA ALA A 178 0.63 -2.02 22.09
C ALA A 178 1.23 -1.93 20.68
N LEU A 179 1.39 -0.71 20.14
CA LEU A 179 2.02 -0.51 18.81
C LEU A 179 3.45 -1.06 18.75
N ARG A 180 4.25 -0.95 19.82
CA ARG A 180 5.57 -1.59 19.88
C ARG A 180 5.47 -3.13 19.84
N GLY A 181 4.42 -3.71 20.40
CA GLY A 181 4.11 -5.14 20.29
C GLY A 181 3.89 -5.61 18.84
N TYR A 182 3.35 -4.74 17.98
CA TYR A 182 3.27 -4.97 16.53
C TYR A 182 4.60 -4.72 15.78
N GLY A 183 5.66 -4.32 16.49
CA GLY A 183 6.96 -4.00 15.91
C GLY A 183 7.11 -2.56 15.43
N VAL A 184 6.21 -1.64 15.83
CA VAL A 184 6.33 -0.21 15.48
C VAL A 184 7.49 0.43 16.25
N CYS A 185 8.40 1.03 15.49
CA CYS A 185 9.49 1.86 16.00
C CYS A 185 9.06 3.33 16.03
N PHE A 186 9.19 3.94 17.21
CA PHE A 186 9.01 5.38 17.40
C PHE A 186 10.34 6.11 17.21
N GLY A 187 10.73 6.28 15.96
CA GLY A 187 11.97 6.94 15.58
C GLY A 187 11.97 8.46 15.80
N GLU A 188 13.14 9.06 15.71
CA GLU A 188 13.36 10.52 15.78
C GLU A 188 12.76 11.24 14.56
N ARG A 189 12.83 10.63 13.37
CA ARG A 189 12.34 11.23 12.12
C ARG A 189 11.11 10.54 11.58
N ASN A 190 10.95 9.25 11.84
CA ASN A 190 9.86 8.44 11.28
C ASN A 190 9.23 7.56 12.36
N ILE A 191 7.94 7.28 12.23
CA ILE A 191 7.29 6.16 12.90
C ILE A 191 7.15 5.05 11.86
N TYR A 192 7.73 3.88 12.09
CA TYR A 192 7.87 2.87 11.03
C TYR A 192 7.99 1.45 11.56
N LEU A 193 7.80 0.46 10.69
CA LEU A 193 8.00 -0.96 10.97
C LEU A 193 9.37 -1.42 10.44
N PRO A 194 10.41 -1.59 11.29
CA PRO A 194 11.78 -1.84 10.83
C PRO A 194 11.92 -3.09 9.96
N ALA A 195 11.15 -4.15 10.25
CA ALA A 195 11.21 -5.40 9.52
C ALA A 195 10.85 -5.25 8.02
N LEU A 196 10.09 -4.20 7.65
CA LEU A 196 9.71 -3.94 6.26
C LEU A 196 10.80 -3.29 5.42
N PHE A 197 11.91 -2.88 6.04
CA PHE A 197 13.05 -2.23 5.37
C PHE A 197 14.22 -3.21 5.12
N LYS A 198 14.00 -4.50 5.38
CA LYS A 198 14.88 -5.58 4.89
C LYS A 198 14.67 -5.75 3.38
N ALA A 199 15.67 -6.32 2.70
CA ALA A 199 15.71 -6.39 1.23
C ALA A 199 14.42 -6.93 0.58
N ALA A 200 14.01 -8.15 0.93
CA ALA A 200 12.84 -8.79 0.32
C ALA A 200 11.52 -8.06 0.64
N PRO A 201 11.19 -7.69 1.91
CA PRO A 201 10.00 -6.89 2.21
C PRO A 201 9.99 -5.51 1.54
N ALA A 202 11.13 -4.83 1.47
CA ALA A 202 11.24 -3.51 0.85
C ALA A 202 10.98 -3.59 -0.66
N ARG A 203 11.56 -4.60 -1.32
CA ARG A 203 11.35 -4.85 -2.75
C ARG A 203 9.88 -5.14 -3.04
N LEU A 204 9.29 -6.09 -2.31
CA LEU A 204 7.87 -6.43 -2.46
C LEU A 204 6.97 -5.21 -2.24
N ARG A 205 7.19 -4.43 -1.19
CA ARG A 205 6.41 -3.21 -0.95
C ARG A 205 6.48 -2.22 -2.11
N PHE A 206 7.67 -2.04 -2.68
CA PHE A 206 7.87 -1.14 -3.81
C PHE A 206 7.14 -1.65 -5.06
N ASP A 207 7.21 -2.96 -5.32
CA ASP A 207 6.50 -3.58 -6.44
C ASP A 207 4.99 -3.48 -6.30
N LEU A 208 4.44 -3.74 -5.10
CA LEU A 208 3.01 -3.58 -4.83
C LEU A 208 2.56 -2.12 -4.94
N TRP A 209 3.39 -1.16 -4.51
CA TRP A 209 3.09 0.26 -4.67
C TRP A 209 3.05 0.66 -6.15
N LYS A 210 4.05 0.27 -6.95
CA LYS A 210 4.08 0.53 -8.40
C LYS A 210 2.83 -0.07 -9.06
N LEU A 211 2.55 -1.33 -8.77
CA LEU A 211 1.40 -2.06 -9.30
C LEU A 211 0.08 -1.38 -8.94
N TYR A 212 -0.12 -1.02 -7.67
CA TYR A 212 -1.38 -0.42 -7.23
C TYR A 212 -1.57 1.00 -7.75
N ARG A 213 -0.50 1.81 -7.78
CA ARG A 213 -0.53 3.19 -8.27
C ARG A 213 -0.46 3.29 -9.80
N GLN A 214 -0.19 2.18 -10.49
CA GLN A 214 0.05 2.14 -11.93
C GLN A 214 1.14 3.13 -12.35
N VAL A 215 2.22 3.17 -11.55
CA VAL A 215 3.37 4.04 -11.79
C VAL A 215 4.45 3.21 -12.47
N PHE A 216 4.61 3.44 -13.77
CA PHE A 216 5.64 2.84 -14.59
C PHE A 216 6.54 3.97 -15.08
N CYS A 217 7.66 4.18 -14.38
CA CYS A 217 8.69 5.12 -14.78
C CYS A 217 9.93 4.35 -15.26
N ALA A 218 10.74 4.98 -16.11
CA ALA A 218 11.99 4.41 -16.58
C ALA A 218 13.07 4.29 -15.48
N LEU A 219 12.83 4.86 -14.29
CA LEU A 219 13.77 4.75 -13.18
C LEU A 219 13.80 3.32 -12.64
N PRO A 220 15.00 2.74 -12.44
CA PRO A 220 15.13 1.43 -11.84
C PRO A 220 14.66 1.46 -10.38
N ALA A 221 14.15 0.33 -9.90
CA ALA A 221 13.82 0.18 -8.49
C ALA A 221 15.09 0.42 -7.63
N PRO A 222 15.03 1.25 -6.58
CA PRO A 222 16.19 1.46 -5.71
C PRO A 222 16.64 0.14 -5.08
N ASP A 223 17.96 -0.10 -5.05
CA ASP A 223 18.52 -1.28 -4.38
C ASP A 223 18.33 -1.16 -2.86
N PRO A 224 17.54 -2.05 -2.23
CA PRO A 224 17.30 -1.99 -0.80
C PRO A 224 18.55 -2.33 0.04
N SER A 225 19.63 -2.87 -0.56
CA SER A 225 20.90 -3.14 0.11
C SER A 225 21.67 -1.84 0.44
N LEU A 226 21.47 -0.79 -0.36
CA LEU A 226 22.18 0.47 -0.24
C LEU A 226 21.59 1.36 0.86
N MET A 227 22.46 1.96 1.68
CA MET A 227 22.05 2.87 2.76
C MET A 227 21.44 4.17 2.25
N SER A 228 21.91 4.62 1.08
CA SER A 228 21.36 5.75 0.36
C SER A 228 21.67 5.64 -1.13
N VAL A 229 20.89 6.34 -1.95
CA VAL A 229 21.04 6.41 -3.41
C VAL A 229 20.99 7.87 -3.87
N PRO A 230 21.53 8.23 -5.05
CA PRO A 230 21.27 9.54 -5.65
C PRO A 230 19.75 9.77 -5.82
N ALA A 231 19.31 10.98 -5.50
CA ALA A 231 17.93 11.40 -5.71
C ALA A 231 17.77 11.96 -7.13
N ASP A 232 16.89 11.35 -7.90
CA ASP A 232 16.47 11.77 -9.22
C ASP A 232 15.24 12.67 -9.09
N LYS A 233 15.32 13.86 -9.69
CA LYS A 233 14.24 14.87 -9.67
C LYS A 233 13.06 14.47 -10.56
N THR A 234 13.26 13.55 -11.50
CA THR A 234 12.22 13.00 -12.37
C THR A 234 11.40 11.91 -11.68
N ALA A 235 11.83 11.45 -10.49
CA ALA A 235 11.14 10.42 -9.76
C ALA A 235 9.69 10.84 -9.41
N PRO A 236 8.69 9.99 -9.72
CA PRO A 236 7.30 10.32 -9.46
C PRO A 236 7.04 10.45 -7.96
N HIS A 237 6.02 11.23 -7.61
CA HIS A 237 5.63 11.41 -6.22
C HIS A 237 5.35 10.05 -5.54
N GLY A 238 5.98 9.83 -4.38
CA GLY A 238 5.85 8.59 -3.62
C GLY A 238 6.87 7.51 -3.95
N PHE A 239 7.68 7.67 -5.01
CA PHE A 239 8.71 6.71 -5.42
C PHE A 239 9.68 6.37 -4.27
N TYR A 240 10.34 7.38 -3.70
CA TYR A 240 11.28 7.18 -2.59
C TYR A 240 10.61 6.66 -1.31
N PRO A 241 9.49 7.24 -0.83
CA PRO A 241 8.77 6.68 0.32
C PRO A 241 8.35 5.21 0.14
N ALA A 242 7.88 4.82 -1.04
CA ALA A 242 7.50 3.44 -1.34
C ALA A 242 8.69 2.47 -1.23
N ALA A 243 9.85 2.88 -1.75
CA ALA A 243 11.12 2.18 -1.63
C ALA A 243 11.73 2.25 -0.21
N GLY A 244 11.10 2.98 0.71
CA GLY A 244 11.55 3.11 2.09
C GLY A 244 12.70 4.11 2.30
N LEU A 245 12.80 5.08 1.40
CA LEU A 245 13.81 6.12 1.36
C LEU A 245 13.18 7.50 1.64
N THR A 246 13.98 8.41 2.21
CA THR A 246 13.63 9.81 2.40
C THR A 246 14.62 10.68 1.63
N VAL A 247 14.11 11.52 0.73
CA VAL A 247 14.93 12.50 0.01
C VAL A 247 15.51 13.52 0.99
N CYS A 248 16.82 13.68 0.95
CA CYS A 248 17.65 14.54 1.77
C CYS A 248 18.66 15.24 0.82
N GLY A 249 18.26 16.38 0.25
CA GLY A 249 19.03 17.03 -0.81
C GLY A 249 19.11 16.18 -2.08
N GLN A 250 20.32 15.99 -2.58
CA GLN A 250 20.65 15.21 -3.77
C GLN A 250 20.71 13.70 -3.52
N ARG A 251 20.40 13.24 -2.30
CA ARG A 251 20.35 11.81 -1.96
C ARG A 251 19.01 11.41 -1.40
N ALA A 252 18.64 10.15 -1.57
CA ALA A 252 17.55 9.52 -0.84
C ALA A 252 18.14 8.48 0.13
N VAL A 253 17.85 8.63 1.43
CA VAL A 253 18.45 7.84 2.51
C VAL A 253 17.41 6.88 3.09
N ARG A 254 17.80 5.63 3.37
CA ARG A 254 16.93 4.65 4.01
C ARG A 254 16.38 5.15 5.33
N ILE A 255 15.09 4.91 5.57
CA ILE A 255 14.37 5.42 6.75
C ILE A 255 15.01 4.97 8.06
N ASP A 256 15.43 3.70 8.16
CA ASP A 256 16.05 3.14 9.36
C ASP A 256 17.48 3.68 9.59
N ILE A 257 18.21 3.98 8.53
CA ILE A 257 19.54 4.62 8.58
C ILE A 257 19.41 6.08 8.97
N LEU A 258 18.48 6.80 8.36
CA LEU A 258 18.22 8.21 8.65
C LEU A 258 17.79 8.41 10.11
N ASP A 259 17.01 7.48 10.66
CA ASP A 259 16.59 7.52 12.05
C ASP A 259 17.75 7.24 13.02
N ARG A 260 18.62 6.28 12.69
CA ARG A 260 19.87 6.00 13.43
C ARG A 260 20.79 7.22 13.42
N LEU A 261 20.98 7.86 12.26
CA LEU A 261 21.76 9.09 12.15
C LEU A 261 21.16 10.20 13.01
N ALA A 262 19.85 10.47 12.89
CA ALA A 262 19.17 11.52 13.65
C ALA A 262 19.32 11.30 15.17
N ARG A 263 19.22 10.05 15.64
CA ARG A 263 19.46 9.69 17.04
C ARG A 263 20.90 9.96 17.47
N ALA A 264 21.88 9.59 16.65
CA ALA A 264 23.29 9.82 16.95
C ALA A 264 23.63 11.31 17.01
N LEU A 265 23.16 12.09 16.02
CA LEU A 265 23.31 13.54 15.99
C LEU A 265 22.69 14.19 17.23
N ARG A 266 21.48 13.78 17.62
CA ARG A 266 20.80 14.28 18.81
C ARG A 266 21.59 13.99 20.09
N ALA A 267 22.16 12.79 20.21
CA ALA A 267 22.93 12.40 21.38
C ALA A 267 24.22 13.24 21.51
N LYS A 268 24.96 13.40 20.41
CA LYS A 268 26.19 14.21 20.36
C LYS A 268 25.91 15.70 20.61
N SER A 269 24.83 16.24 20.04
CA SER A 269 24.49 17.66 20.18
C SER A 269 24.02 18.07 21.57
N ARG A 270 23.82 17.14 22.52
CA ARG A 270 23.42 17.47 23.90
C ARG A 270 24.47 18.32 24.62
N LYS A 271 25.74 18.15 24.28
CA LYS A 271 26.87 18.87 24.88
C LYS A 271 27.25 20.14 24.12
N GLY A 272 26.45 20.54 23.14
CA GLY A 272 26.74 21.66 22.25
C GLY A 272 27.30 21.21 20.88
N PRO A 273 27.89 22.13 20.12
CA PRO A 273 28.54 21.82 18.85
C PRO A 273 29.62 20.75 19.02
N PHE A 274 29.68 19.79 18.10
CA PHE A 274 30.63 18.68 18.15
C PHE A 274 31.37 18.55 16.81
N PRO A 275 32.60 18.04 16.79
CA PRO A 275 33.36 17.91 15.55
C PRO A 275 32.71 16.91 14.60
N MET A 276 32.93 17.10 13.30
CA MET A 276 32.51 16.17 12.27
C MET A 276 33.09 14.77 12.53
N ASP A 277 32.22 13.77 12.60
CA ASP A 277 32.60 12.38 12.91
C ASP A 277 32.51 11.52 11.64
N PRO A 278 33.64 11.00 11.11
CA PRO A 278 33.64 10.13 9.95
C PRO A 278 32.74 8.89 10.06
N ALA A 279 32.50 8.39 11.28
CA ALA A 279 31.59 7.27 11.50
C ALA A 279 30.14 7.62 11.14
N LEU A 280 29.72 8.89 11.27
CA LEU A 280 28.38 9.33 10.89
C LEU A 280 28.21 9.39 9.36
N MET A 281 29.26 9.73 8.61
CA MET A 281 29.25 9.67 7.14
C MET A 281 29.19 8.23 6.66
N SER A 282 30.03 7.37 7.24
CA SER A 282 30.07 5.94 6.92
C SER A 282 28.72 5.26 7.15
N LEU A 283 28.00 5.64 8.22
CA LEU A 283 26.65 5.14 8.50
C LEU A 283 25.66 5.33 7.34
N VAL A 284 25.77 6.44 6.59
CA VAL A 284 24.86 6.78 5.48
C VAL A 284 25.38 6.31 4.13
N GLY A 285 26.68 6.04 4.01
CA GLY A 285 27.33 5.64 2.76
C GLY A 285 27.34 6.75 1.72
N CYS A 286 27.79 7.96 2.09
CA CYS A 286 27.88 9.10 1.17
C CYS A 286 29.19 9.89 1.34
N SER A 287 29.51 10.72 0.35
CA SER A 287 30.63 11.69 0.41
C SER A 287 30.36 12.82 1.40
N SER A 288 31.41 13.59 1.71
CA SER A 288 31.34 14.80 2.56
C SER A 288 30.30 15.80 2.08
N ASP A 289 30.29 16.07 0.78
CA ASP A 289 29.45 17.12 0.19
C ASP A 289 27.97 16.77 0.31
N ALA A 290 27.63 15.51 -0.01
CA ALA A 290 26.28 15.01 0.13
C ALA A 290 25.83 14.91 1.60
N PHE A 291 26.76 14.66 2.52
CA PHE A 291 26.44 14.60 3.95
C PHE A 291 25.96 15.93 4.50
N GLY A 292 26.52 17.06 4.01
CA GLY A 292 26.07 18.40 4.38
C GLY A 292 24.58 18.62 4.11
N GLU A 293 24.09 18.22 2.94
CA GLU A 293 22.66 18.34 2.59
C GLU A 293 21.76 17.42 3.43
N ILE A 294 22.27 16.25 3.82
CA ILE A 294 21.59 15.35 4.75
C ILE A 294 21.46 15.98 6.14
N LEU A 295 22.53 16.62 6.64
CA LEU A 295 22.50 17.36 7.91
C LEU A 295 21.46 18.48 7.87
N VAL A 296 21.43 19.27 6.80
CA VAL A 296 20.44 20.35 6.60
C VAL A 296 19.02 19.77 6.62
N SER A 297 18.79 18.66 5.93
CA SER A 297 17.48 17.98 5.88
C SER A 297 17.02 17.45 7.26
N LEU A 298 17.98 17.15 8.14
CA LEU A 298 17.75 16.77 9.54
C LEU A 298 17.62 17.96 10.49
N GLY A 299 17.86 19.18 10.02
CA GLY A 299 17.81 20.40 10.84
C GLY A 299 19.11 20.68 11.59
N TYR A 300 20.24 20.26 11.04
CA TYR A 300 21.59 20.53 11.53
C TYR A 300 22.33 21.43 10.53
N GLN A 301 23.35 22.12 11.03
CA GLN A 301 24.28 22.91 10.21
C GLN A 301 25.71 22.53 10.57
N ALA A 302 26.59 22.57 9.58
CA ALA A 302 28.03 22.48 9.75
C ALA A 302 28.62 23.89 9.66
N THR A 303 29.53 24.23 10.57
CA THR A 303 30.22 25.52 10.63
C THR A 303 31.71 25.29 10.84
N GLU A 304 32.55 25.98 10.09
CA GLU A 304 33.99 26.01 10.32
C GLU A 304 34.31 26.89 11.54
N LYS A 305 35.02 26.33 12.51
CA LYS A 305 35.54 27.07 13.66
C LYS A 305 36.96 26.62 13.97
N GLU A 306 37.91 27.55 13.99
CA GLU A 306 39.32 27.27 14.31
C GLU A 306 39.94 26.19 13.39
N GLY A 307 39.51 26.11 12.13
CA GLY A 307 39.98 25.12 11.14
C GLY A 307 39.34 23.73 11.28
N GLU A 308 38.33 23.56 12.14
CA GLU A 308 37.60 22.31 12.32
C GLU A 308 36.10 22.48 11.99
N THR A 309 35.57 21.57 11.17
CA THR A 309 34.14 21.50 10.88
C THR A 309 33.37 21.03 12.11
N ARG A 310 32.48 21.88 12.65
CA ARG A 310 31.61 21.56 13.78
C ARG A 310 30.14 21.49 13.39
N ILE A 311 29.45 20.47 13.89
CA ILE A 311 28.02 20.25 13.68
C ILE A 311 27.23 20.74 14.89
N ALA A 312 26.15 21.49 14.64
CA ALA A 312 25.20 21.89 15.65
C ALA A 312 23.76 21.85 15.10
N PRO A 313 22.73 21.74 15.96
CA PRO A 313 21.35 21.96 15.53
C PRO A 313 21.22 23.34 14.90
N ALA A 314 20.54 23.42 13.76
CA ALA A 314 20.28 24.70 13.11
C ALA A 314 19.39 25.56 14.02
N PRO A 315 19.67 26.88 14.14
CA PRO A 315 18.84 27.77 14.92
C PRO A 315 17.41 27.75 14.37
N ARG A 316 16.43 27.58 15.26
CA ARG A 316 15.03 27.68 14.86
C ARG A 316 14.78 29.10 14.38
N LYS A 317 14.56 29.28 13.07
CA LYS A 317 14.01 30.55 12.56
C LYS A 317 12.71 30.81 13.32
N PRO A 318 12.53 31.98 13.96
CA PRO A 318 11.27 32.30 14.62
C PRO A 318 10.16 32.18 13.57
N SER A 319 9.18 31.32 13.83
CA SER A 319 8.00 31.23 12.99
C SER A 319 7.32 32.60 13.04
N THR A 320 7.36 33.36 11.96
CA THR A 320 6.50 34.52 11.82
C THR A 320 5.08 34.04 12.07
N PRO A 321 4.36 34.58 13.06
CA PRO A 321 2.96 34.21 13.26
C PRO A 321 2.25 34.55 11.96
N ARG A 322 1.73 33.53 11.27
CA ARG A 322 0.76 33.71 10.20
C ARG A 322 -0.34 34.59 10.80
N LYS A 323 -0.45 35.84 10.32
CA LYS A 323 -1.59 36.70 10.64
C LYS A 323 -2.83 35.86 10.36
N LYS A 324 -3.63 35.63 11.39
CA LYS A 324 -4.98 35.10 11.22
C LYS A 324 -5.68 36.10 10.30
N ASP A 325 -6.03 35.68 9.08
CA ASP A 325 -6.93 36.44 8.23
C ASP A 325 -8.28 36.54 8.95
N GLN A 326 -8.43 37.60 9.74
CA GLN A 326 -9.72 38.13 10.13
C GLN A 326 -10.21 39.03 9.00
N LYS A 327 -10.96 38.43 8.06
CA LYS A 327 -12.05 39.11 7.38
C LYS A 327 -12.99 38.09 6.74
N ILE A 328 -13.93 37.58 7.52
CA ILE A 328 -15.22 37.14 6.98
C ILE A 328 -16.07 38.41 6.92
N GLU A 329 -15.90 39.18 5.84
CA GLU A 329 -16.92 40.14 5.43
C GLU A 329 -18.01 39.34 4.71
N LYS A 330 -19.15 39.21 5.41
CA LYS A 330 -20.43 38.90 4.78
C LYS A 330 -20.71 40.00 3.76
N ARG A 331 -20.68 39.68 2.48
CA ARG A 331 -21.49 40.37 1.47
C ARG A 331 -22.02 39.35 0.49
N GLY A 332 -23.32 39.39 0.31
CA GLY A 332 -24.07 38.36 -0.36
C GLY A 332 -24.03 38.49 -1.88
N ALA A 333 -24.43 37.38 -2.48
CA ALA A 333 -25.20 37.26 -3.71
C ALA A 333 -24.52 37.51 -5.06
N ARG A 334 -24.50 36.43 -5.84
CA ARG A 334 -24.43 36.35 -7.31
C ARG A 334 -25.44 37.30 -7.97
N PRO A 335 -25.17 37.70 -9.23
CA PRO A 335 -26.18 37.74 -10.27
C PRO A 335 -25.92 36.63 -11.29
N GLY A 336 -26.93 35.80 -11.53
CA GLY A 336 -27.02 34.94 -12.70
C GLY A 336 -27.65 35.71 -13.86
N THR A 337 -27.16 35.46 -15.07
CA THR A 337 -27.79 35.84 -16.34
C THR A 337 -28.86 34.80 -16.69
N ALA A 338 -30.13 35.18 -16.57
CA ALA A 338 -31.22 34.61 -17.37
C ALA A 338 -32.40 35.61 -17.39
N ALA A 339 -32.65 36.11 -18.60
CA ALA A 339 -33.87 36.60 -19.20
C ALA A 339 -34.99 37.26 -18.34
N ALA A 340 -35.30 38.48 -18.79
CA ALA A 340 -36.50 39.29 -18.57
C ALA A 340 -37.82 38.54 -18.30
N PHE A 341 -38.62 39.09 -17.38
CA PHE A 341 -39.99 39.56 -17.66
C PHE A 341 -40.47 40.48 -16.53
N LYS A 342 -41.09 41.60 -16.91
CA LYS A 342 -41.68 42.64 -16.06
C LYS A 342 -42.95 42.13 -15.35
N ALA A 343 -43.18 42.54 -14.10
CA ALA A 343 -44.48 43.00 -13.60
C ALA A 343 -44.38 43.60 -12.19
N GLU A 344 -45.24 44.57 -11.93
CA GLU A 344 -45.18 45.59 -10.88
C GLU A 344 -45.79 45.19 -9.52
N LYS A 345 -45.21 45.80 -8.48
CA LYS A 345 -45.80 46.45 -7.29
C LYS A 345 -46.67 45.67 -6.28
N GLN A 346 -46.32 46.01 -5.02
CA GLN A 346 -47.13 46.20 -3.82
C GLN A 346 -47.36 45.01 -2.88
N ILE A 347 -46.81 45.17 -1.67
CA ILE A 347 -47.26 44.52 -0.43
C ILE A 347 -47.95 45.63 0.39
N PRO A 348 -49.05 45.34 1.10
CA PRO A 348 -48.94 45.51 2.54
C PRO A 348 -49.61 44.42 3.40
N LYS A 349 -48.85 44.03 4.43
CA LYS A 349 -49.20 43.69 5.83
C LYS A 349 -50.50 42.94 6.20
N VAL A 350 -50.26 41.79 6.83
CA VAL A 350 -50.76 41.28 8.13
C VAL A 350 -52.28 41.18 8.38
N LYS A 351 -52.78 39.95 8.59
CA LYS A 351 -53.59 39.54 9.78
C LYS A 351 -53.88 38.03 9.82
N GLN A 352 -53.70 37.48 11.03
CA GLN A 352 -54.39 36.34 11.68
C GLN A 352 -54.16 34.88 11.21
N LYS A 353 -53.76 34.02 12.18
CA LYS A 353 -53.85 32.54 12.20
C LYS A 353 -55.32 32.13 12.38
N PRO A 354 -55.83 30.98 11.86
CA PRO A 354 -55.46 29.66 12.40
C PRO A 354 -55.59 28.43 11.43
N GLN A 355 -55.26 27.26 12.00
CA GLN A 355 -55.59 25.88 11.59
C GLN A 355 -54.54 25.06 10.79
N GLN A 356 -54.03 24.05 11.49
CA GLN A 356 -53.19 22.97 11.00
C GLN A 356 -53.99 22.05 10.06
N LYS A 357 -53.54 21.92 8.80
CA LYS A 357 -53.88 20.79 7.95
C LYS A 357 -52.71 19.80 7.93
N ARG A 358 -52.98 18.55 8.29
CA ARG A 358 -52.09 17.39 8.17
C ARG A 358 -51.56 17.31 6.72
N LYS A 359 -50.24 17.21 6.55
CA LYS A 359 -49.61 16.78 5.29
C LYS A 359 -49.50 15.26 5.31
N GLU A 360 -49.96 14.65 4.23
CA GLU A 360 -49.85 13.21 3.93
C GLU A 360 -48.38 12.77 3.75
N PRO A 361 -48.05 11.50 4.03
CA PRO A 361 -46.73 10.96 3.78
C PRO A 361 -46.46 10.74 2.28
N PRO A 362 -45.20 10.77 1.85
CA PRO A 362 -44.83 10.62 0.44
C PRO A 362 -45.12 9.20 -0.08
N ILE A 363 -45.51 9.14 -1.35
CA ILE A 363 -45.76 7.93 -2.13
C ILE A 363 -44.44 7.16 -2.29
N ILE A 364 -44.45 5.88 -1.92
CA ILE A 364 -43.32 4.95 -2.08
C ILE A 364 -43.45 4.29 -3.45
N ASP A 365 -42.43 4.45 -4.29
CA ASP A 365 -42.26 3.75 -5.56
C ASP A 365 -42.14 2.23 -5.33
N GLN A 366 -43.04 1.45 -5.94
CA GLN A 366 -43.19 0.01 -5.68
C GLN A 366 -42.18 -0.86 -6.44
N ASP A 367 -41.43 -0.30 -7.39
CA ASP A 367 -40.43 -1.05 -8.18
C ASP A 367 -38.98 -0.76 -7.72
N SER A 368 -38.81 -0.14 -6.54
CA SER A 368 -37.49 0.05 -5.94
C SER A 368 -36.94 -1.27 -5.37
N PRO A 369 -35.67 -1.64 -5.67
CA PRO A 369 -35.00 -2.83 -5.10
C PRO A 369 -34.91 -2.84 -3.57
N PHE A 370 -35.19 -1.70 -2.92
CA PHE A 370 -35.13 -1.51 -1.47
C PHE A 370 -36.50 -1.63 -0.76
N ALA A 371 -37.59 -1.92 -1.48
CA ALA A 371 -38.94 -2.06 -0.91
C ALA A 371 -39.04 -3.16 0.17
N VAL A 372 -38.17 -4.17 0.12
CA VAL A 372 -38.14 -5.30 1.06
C VAL A 372 -37.69 -4.89 2.48
N LEU A 373 -36.92 -3.80 2.63
CA LEU A 373 -36.42 -3.35 3.95
C LEU A 373 -37.48 -2.58 4.76
N GLY A 374 -38.44 -1.93 4.10
CA GLY A 374 -39.54 -1.22 4.75
C GLY A 374 -40.52 -2.15 5.47
N ALA A 375 -40.75 -3.35 4.91
CA ALA A 375 -41.66 -4.35 5.48
C ALA A 375 -41.06 -5.05 6.72
N LEU A 376 -39.74 -5.25 6.77
CA LEU A 376 -39.05 -5.89 7.90
C LEU A 376 -39.05 -5.01 9.17
N LYS A 377 -38.88 -3.69 9.02
CA LYS A 377 -38.88 -2.74 10.15
C LYS A 377 -40.26 -2.65 10.84
N LYS A 378 -41.35 -2.79 10.07
CA LYS A 378 -42.74 -2.79 10.58
C LYS A 378 -43.12 -4.10 11.29
N LYS A 379 -42.45 -5.22 10.94
CA LYS A 379 -42.64 -6.54 11.56
C LYS A 379 -41.88 -6.68 12.89
N MET A 380 -40.73 -6.03 13.04
CA MET A 380 -39.96 -6.00 14.30
C MET A 380 -40.54 -5.05 15.36
N GLN A 381 -41.18 -3.95 14.97
CA GLN A 381 -41.84 -3.04 15.94
C GLN A 381 -43.17 -3.57 16.50
N ARG A 382 -43.77 -4.61 15.88
CA ARG A 382 -45.00 -5.25 16.35
C ARG A 382 -44.77 -6.45 17.27
N ARG A 383 -43.54 -6.98 17.35
CA ARG A 383 -43.17 -8.04 18.30
C ARG A 383 -42.48 -7.38 19.50
N GLY A 384 -43.27 -7.09 20.54
CA GLY A 384 -42.79 -6.51 21.79
C GLY A 384 -41.69 -7.35 22.47
N ASP A 385 -40.79 -6.64 23.13
CA ASP A 385 -39.66 -7.14 23.91
C ASP A 385 -40.09 -8.13 25.03
N PRO A 386 -39.60 -9.38 25.07
CA PRO A 386 -39.99 -10.37 26.07
C PRO A 386 -39.46 -10.10 27.49
N ARG A 387 -38.62 -9.08 27.71
CA ARG A 387 -37.94 -8.88 29.02
C ARG A 387 -38.67 -7.98 30.02
N ARG A 388 -39.92 -7.58 29.76
CA ARG A 388 -40.71 -6.69 30.66
C ARG A 388 -41.92 -7.32 31.36
N ARG A 389 -42.09 -8.66 31.33
CA ARG A 389 -43.26 -9.35 31.94
C ARG A 389 -43.02 -10.12 33.25
N ARG A 390 -41.87 -9.96 33.92
CA ARG A 390 -41.64 -10.49 35.29
C ARG A 390 -41.19 -9.37 36.24
N ALA A 391 -42.11 -8.49 36.59
CA ALA A 391 -42.01 -7.57 37.72
C ALA A 391 -43.39 -6.97 37.99
N LYS A 392 -44.32 -7.81 38.47
CA LYS A 392 -45.61 -7.47 39.12
C LYS A 392 -46.37 -8.79 39.39
N SER A 393 -45.90 -9.54 40.37
CA SER A 393 -46.60 -10.61 41.11
C SER A 393 -45.59 -11.27 42.06
N ALA A 394 -45.34 -10.59 43.18
CA ALA A 394 -44.85 -11.12 44.47
C ALA A 394 -44.69 -9.90 45.39
#